data_AF-A0A3N4MYX2-F1
#
_entry.id   AF-A0A3N4MYX2-F1
#
_cell.length_a   1.000
_cell.length_b   1.000
_cell.length_c   1.000
_cell.angle_alpha   90.00
_cell.angle_beta   90.00
_cell.angle_gamma   90.00
#
_symmetry.space_group_name_H-M   'P 1'
#
loop_
_entity.id
_entity.type
_entity.pdbx_description
1 polymer ?
#
loop_
_entity_poly.entity_id
_entity_poly.type
_entity_poly.pdbx_seq_one_letter_code
_entity_poly.pdbx_strand_id
1 'polypeptide(L)'
;MSNINRPNKKFDAFMIWVVLLFPIAVFIFSPVYAETAGQKEFAEFLDNYLFGHGYYKPDAYPFASKITNSFSLVFAIFAAFIAAVIQGWKKYDFPEKNTIFAGFILVVLLIFFIWTSVVHMEFSTSQGRSFGTKASFYNNYFFYMTAMLSKTVVIYFAIRFILAFLVTFLIEWQEYRAKKK
;
A
#
# COMPACT_ATOMS: atom_id res chain seq x y z
N MET A 1 11.79 2.24 -33.69
CA MET A 1 11.08 3.25 -32.87
C MET A 1 10.76 2.62 -31.53
N SER A 2 11.40 3.04 -30.43
CA SER A 2 11.01 2.59 -29.10
C SER A 2 9.62 3.19 -28.80
N ASN A 3 8.62 2.32 -28.59
CA ASN A 3 7.28 2.73 -28.17
C ASN A 3 7.34 3.14 -26.69
N ILE A 4 7.85 4.34 -26.42
CA ILE A 4 7.83 4.97 -25.09
C ILE A 4 6.36 5.21 -24.75
N ASN A 5 5.88 4.64 -23.64
CA ASN A 5 4.50 4.82 -23.26
C ASN A 5 4.33 6.15 -22.55
N ARG A 6 3.36 6.96 -22.99
CA ARG A 6 2.88 8.09 -22.22
C ARG A 6 1.77 7.57 -21.30
N PRO A 7 1.84 7.80 -19.98
CA PRO A 7 0.82 7.33 -19.06
C PRO A 7 -0.58 7.79 -19.51
N ASN A 8 -1.56 6.88 -19.52
CA ASN A 8 -2.95 7.24 -19.80
C ASN A 8 -3.48 8.05 -18.60
N LYS A 9 -3.36 9.38 -18.70
CA LYS A 9 -3.64 10.31 -17.60
C LYS A 9 -5.01 10.11 -16.97
N LYS A 10 -6.02 9.73 -17.74
CA LYS A 10 -7.39 9.48 -17.23
C LYS A 10 -7.44 8.22 -16.36
N PHE A 11 -6.85 7.13 -16.84
CA PHE A 11 -6.79 5.87 -16.10
C PHE A 11 -5.93 6.00 -14.85
N ASP A 12 -4.79 6.68 -14.94
CA ASP A 12 -3.91 6.90 -13.79
C ASP A 12 -4.58 7.74 -12.71
N ALA A 13 -5.27 8.82 -13.09
CA ALA A 13 -6.05 9.62 -12.16
C ALA A 13 -7.16 8.79 -11.50
N PHE A 14 -7.89 7.99 -12.28
CA PHE A 14 -8.91 7.09 -11.77
C PHE A 14 -8.33 6.11 -10.73
N MET A 15 -7.24 5.42 -11.05
CA MET A 15 -6.61 4.47 -10.14
C MET A 15 -6.15 5.14 -8.84
N ILE A 16 -5.60 6.36 -8.90
CA ILE A 16 -5.23 7.12 -7.70
C ILE A 16 -6.44 7.40 -6.82
N TRP A 17 -7.56 7.85 -7.41
CA TRP A 17 -8.80 8.09 -6.67
C TRP A 17 -9.34 6.82 -6.03
N VAL A 18 -9.33 5.69 -6.75
CA VAL A 18 -9.79 4.41 -6.19
C VAL A 18 -8.89 3.98 -5.03
N VAL A 19 -7.57 4.05 -5.17
CA VAL A 19 -6.59 3.72 -4.10
C VAL A 19 -6.78 4.60 -2.86
N LEU A 20 -7.13 5.87 -3.03
CA LEU A 20 -7.43 6.78 -1.93
C LEU A 20 -8.78 6.48 -1.27
N LEU A 21 -9.84 6.30 -2.05
CA LEU A 21 -11.20 6.18 -1.51
C LEU A 21 -11.50 4.78 -0.97
N PHE A 22 -10.83 3.75 -1.47
CA PHE A 22 -11.05 2.35 -1.06
C PHE A 22 -10.94 2.13 0.47
N PRO A 23 -9.84 2.51 1.15
CA PRO A 23 -9.75 2.33 2.60
C PRO A 23 -10.82 3.10 3.37
N ILE A 24 -11.24 4.28 2.88
CA ILE A 24 -12.32 5.06 3.50
C ILE A 24 -13.64 4.29 3.38
N ALA A 25 -13.96 3.79 2.18
CA ALA A 25 -15.17 3.02 1.94
C ALA A 25 -15.21 1.76 2.82
N VAL A 26 -14.12 0.98 2.86
CA VAL A 26 -14.04 -0.22 3.70
C VAL A 26 -14.26 0.12 5.18
N PHE A 27 -13.66 1.21 5.67
CA PHE A 27 -13.82 1.60 7.07
C PHE A 27 -15.25 2.04 7.41
N ILE A 28 -15.90 2.83 6.55
CA ILE A 28 -17.26 3.33 6.78
C ILE A 28 -18.30 2.20 6.70
N PHE A 29 -18.14 1.26 5.78
CA PHE A 29 -19.11 0.18 5.56
C PHE A 29 -18.86 -1.06 6.42
N SER A 30 -17.70 -1.17 7.06
CA SER A 30 -17.42 -2.28 7.97
C SER A 30 -18.06 -2.05 9.34
N PRO A 31 -18.65 -3.08 9.97
CA PRO A 31 -19.18 -2.93 11.32
C PRO A 31 -18.04 -2.70 12.31
N VAL A 32 -18.34 -1.92 13.34
CA VAL A 32 -17.39 -1.52 14.40
C VAL A 32 -16.79 -2.74 15.10
N TYR A 33 -17.66 -3.70 15.44
CA TYR A 33 -17.36 -4.93 16.14
C TYR A 33 -17.89 -6.14 15.36
N ALA A 34 -17.29 -7.31 15.58
CA ALA A 34 -17.79 -8.57 15.05
C ALA A 34 -18.90 -9.11 15.97
N GLU A 35 -20.15 -9.03 15.52
CA GLU A 35 -21.33 -9.39 16.33
C GLU A 35 -21.82 -10.81 16.01
N THR A 36 -21.79 -11.20 14.73
CA THR A 36 -22.25 -12.52 14.27
C THR A 36 -21.13 -13.57 14.32
N ALA A 37 -21.50 -14.86 14.36
CA ALA A 37 -20.53 -15.97 14.32
C ALA A 37 -19.61 -15.88 13.10
N GLY A 38 -20.18 -15.65 11.91
CA GLY A 38 -19.40 -15.50 10.68
C GLY A 38 -18.45 -14.30 10.69
N GLN A 39 -18.83 -13.17 11.30
CA GLN A 39 -17.92 -12.03 11.46
C GLN A 39 -16.75 -12.33 12.41
N LYS A 40 -16.99 -13.12 13.46
CA LYS A 40 -15.95 -13.53 14.42
C LYS A 40 -14.96 -14.49 13.77
N GLU A 41 -15.45 -15.52 13.06
CA GLU A 41 -14.61 -16.41 12.24
C GLU A 41 -13.81 -15.62 11.20
N PHE A 42 -14.43 -14.64 10.57
CA PHE A 42 -13.73 -13.77 9.63
C PHE A 42 -12.67 -12.89 10.30
N ALA A 43 -12.93 -12.38 11.51
CA ALA A 43 -11.94 -11.64 12.29
C ALA A 43 -10.71 -12.51 12.60
N GLU A 44 -10.93 -13.77 13.00
CA GLU A 44 -9.86 -14.75 13.25
C GLU A 44 -9.09 -15.07 11.97
N PHE A 45 -9.77 -15.20 10.83
CA PHE A 45 -9.11 -15.36 9.54
C PHE A 45 -8.20 -14.17 9.20
N LEU A 46 -8.68 -12.94 9.41
CA LEU A 46 -7.87 -11.73 9.19
C LEU A 46 -6.63 -11.71 10.08
N ASP A 47 -6.81 -12.05 11.35
CA ASP A 47 -5.75 -12.10 12.35
C ASP A 47 -4.68 -13.16 11.99
N ASN A 48 -5.11 -14.35 11.60
CA ASN A 48 -4.23 -15.48 11.31
C ASN A 48 -3.54 -15.39 9.94
N TYR A 49 -4.19 -14.82 8.93
CA TYR A 49 -3.75 -14.94 7.53
C TYR A 49 -3.59 -13.62 6.77
N LEU A 50 -4.25 -12.55 7.19
CA LEU A 50 -4.36 -11.30 6.41
C LEU A 50 -3.85 -10.07 7.15
N PHE A 51 -3.03 -10.27 8.19
CA PHE A 51 -2.38 -9.18 8.91
C PHE A 51 -3.38 -8.26 9.64
N GLY A 52 -4.44 -8.83 10.21
CA GLY A 52 -5.46 -8.08 10.97
C GLY A 52 -4.88 -7.28 12.15
N HIS A 53 -3.83 -7.80 12.78
CA HIS A 53 -3.16 -7.20 13.95
C HIS A 53 -2.16 -6.08 13.64
N GLY A 54 -2.17 -5.54 12.42
CA GLY A 54 -1.26 -4.47 12.04
C GLY A 54 -1.25 -3.29 13.01
N TYR A 55 -0.19 -2.49 12.91
CA TYR A 55 0.12 -1.37 13.79
C TYR A 55 -1.03 -0.37 13.92
N TYR A 56 -1.92 -0.26 12.93
CA TYR A 56 -3.01 0.70 12.85
C TYR A 56 -4.34 0.12 13.34
N LYS A 57 -4.67 0.36 14.62
CA LYS A 57 -5.94 -0.10 15.20
C LYS A 57 -6.50 0.86 16.26
N PRO A 58 -7.61 1.57 16.01
CA PRO A 58 -8.36 2.25 17.06
C PRO A 58 -9.07 1.27 18.00
N ASP A 59 -9.13 1.60 19.30
CA ASP A 59 -9.77 0.75 20.31
C ASP A 59 -11.29 0.66 20.13
N ALA A 60 -11.90 1.76 19.67
CA ALA A 60 -13.35 1.85 19.49
C ALA A 60 -13.87 1.12 18.24
N TYR A 61 -13.03 0.84 17.24
CA TYR A 61 -13.45 0.22 15.97
C TYR A 61 -12.58 -0.98 15.60
N PRO A 62 -12.41 -1.96 16.51
CA PRO A 62 -11.36 -2.96 16.40
C PRO A 62 -11.58 -3.95 15.27
N PHE A 63 -12.81 -4.16 14.80
CA PHE A 63 -13.08 -5.06 13.68
C PHE A 63 -12.98 -4.32 12.34
N ALA A 64 -13.65 -3.18 12.20
CA ALA A 64 -13.54 -2.33 11.01
C ALA A 64 -12.09 -1.95 10.68
N SER A 65 -11.27 -1.69 11.70
CA SER A 65 -9.86 -1.36 11.50
C SER A 65 -9.03 -2.52 10.98
N LYS A 66 -9.31 -3.75 11.42
CA LYS A 66 -8.64 -4.97 10.93
C LYS A 66 -8.93 -5.16 9.46
N ILE A 67 -10.22 -5.15 9.10
CA ILE A 67 -10.67 -5.29 7.71
C ILE A 67 -10.01 -4.20 6.85
N THR A 68 -10.08 -2.94 7.29
CA THR A 68 -9.51 -1.81 6.55
C THR A 68 -8.00 -1.95 6.38
N ASN A 69 -7.27 -2.36 7.42
CA ASN A 69 -5.83 -2.58 7.37
C ASN A 69 -5.43 -3.65 6.34
N SER A 70 -6.07 -4.81 6.43
CA SER A 70 -5.82 -5.98 5.59
C SER A 70 -6.21 -5.73 4.14
N PHE A 71 -7.43 -5.24 3.92
CA PHE A 71 -7.99 -5.11 2.58
C PHE A 71 -7.30 -3.98 1.82
N SER A 72 -6.96 -2.86 2.46
CA SER A 72 -6.28 -1.78 1.76
C SER A 72 -4.86 -2.17 1.32
N LEU A 73 -4.15 -2.97 2.13
CA LEU A 73 -2.84 -3.52 1.75
C LEU A 73 -2.96 -4.38 0.49
N VAL A 74 -3.84 -5.39 0.54
CA VAL A 74 -4.07 -6.31 -0.57
C VAL A 74 -4.51 -5.56 -1.82
N PHE A 75 -5.45 -4.63 -1.65
CA PHE A 75 -5.95 -3.80 -2.74
C PHE A 75 -4.85 -2.95 -3.38
N ALA A 76 -4.01 -2.28 -2.59
CA ALA A 76 -2.91 -1.46 -3.12
C ALA A 76 -1.94 -2.27 -3.99
N ILE A 77 -1.61 -3.49 -3.55
CA ILE A 77 -0.77 -4.42 -4.29
C ILE A 77 -1.44 -4.77 -5.62
N PHE A 78 -2.68 -5.28 -5.59
CA PHE A 78 -3.40 -5.66 -6.80
C PHE A 78 -3.62 -4.49 -7.77
N ALA A 79 -3.98 -3.32 -7.25
CA ALA A 79 -4.15 -2.11 -8.03
C ALA A 79 -2.86 -1.71 -8.78
N ALA A 80 -1.70 -1.83 -8.13
CA ALA A 80 -0.41 -1.53 -8.74
C ALA A 80 -0.09 -2.53 -9.88
N PHE A 81 -0.35 -3.82 -9.68
CA PHE A 81 -0.18 -4.84 -10.71
C PHE A 81 -1.12 -4.63 -11.90
N ILE A 82 -2.41 -4.39 -11.65
CA ILE A 82 -3.41 -4.11 -12.71
C ILE A 82 -2.98 -2.88 -13.52
N ALA A 83 -2.57 -1.80 -12.85
CA ALA A 83 -2.12 -0.60 -13.54
C ALA A 83 -0.88 -0.86 -14.40
N ALA A 84 0.08 -1.65 -13.92
CA ALA A 84 1.27 -2.03 -14.69
C ALA A 84 0.92 -2.88 -15.92
N VAL A 85 0.00 -3.86 -15.77
CA VAL A 85 -0.45 -4.72 -16.88
C VAL A 85 -1.18 -3.92 -17.95
N ILE A 86 -2.11 -3.03 -17.56
CA ILE A 86 -2.87 -2.18 -18.49
C ILE A 86 -1.95 -1.22 -19.25
N GLN A 87 -0.86 -0.78 -18.62
CA GLN A 87 0.18 0.03 -19.27
C GLN A 87 1.06 -0.77 -20.25
N GLY A 88 0.79 -2.07 -20.40
CA GLY A 88 1.30 -2.90 -21.49
C GLY A 88 2.78 -3.22 -21.38
N TRP A 89 3.35 -3.18 -20.17
CA TRP A 89 4.74 -3.58 -19.92
C TRP A 89 5.76 -2.92 -20.87
N LYS A 90 5.57 -1.63 -21.16
CA LYS A 90 6.43 -0.84 -22.06
C LYS A 90 7.53 -0.12 -21.27
N LYS A 91 8.57 0.32 -21.98
CA LYS A 91 9.61 1.21 -21.43
C LYS A 91 8.99 2.48 -20.85
N TYR A 92 9.39 2.80 -19.63
CA TYR A 92 9.00 4.00 -18.94
C TYR A 92 10.08 5.06 -19.09
N ASP A 93 9.68 6.28 -19.38
CA ASP A 93 10.60 7.42 -19.48
C ASP A 93 10.80 8.00 -18.07
N PHE A 94 11.87 7.56 -17.42
CA PHE A 94 12.23 8.04 -16.10
C PHE A 94 12.98 9.37 -16.21
N PRO A 95 12.65 10.38 -15.39
CA PRO A 95 13.47 11.60 -15.34
C PRO A 95 14.90 11.23 -14.92
N GLU A 96 15.88 11.56 -15.76
CA GLU A 96 17.27 11.08 -15.64
C GLU A 96 17.93 11.43 -14.29
N LYS A 97 17.46 12.47 -13.61
CA LYS A 97 18.03 12.89 -12.33
C LYS A 97 17.44 12.10 -11.17
N ASN A 98 18.30 11.35 -10.47
CA ASN A 98 18.03 10.68 -9.18
C ASN A 98 16.98 9.55 -9.17
N THR A 99 16.60 8.98 -10.32
CA THR A 99 15.62 7.88 -10.38
C THR A 99 16.00 6.67 -9.52
N ILE A 100 17.29 6.29 -9.48
CA ILE A 100 17.77 5.18 -8.64
C ILE A 100 17.60 5.50 -7.14
N PHE A 101 17.94 6.72 -6.73
CA PHE A 101 17.79 7.17 -5.35
C PHE A 101 16.31 7.23 -4.93
N ALA A 102 15.44 7.76 -5.80
CA ALA A 102 14.00 7.75 -5.59
C ALA A 102 13.46 6.31 -5.47
N GLY A 103 13.95 5.39 -6.30
CA GLY A 103 13.63 3.97 -6.22
C GLY A 103 14.04 3.34 -4.88
N PHE A 104 15.25 3.65 -4.38
CA PHE A 104 15.69 3.18 -3.08
C PHE A 104 14.79 3.68 -1.94
N ILE A 105 14.44 4.96 -1.95
CA ILE A 105 13.49 5.54 -0.98
C ILE A 105 12.14 4.81 -1.04
N LEU A 106 11.60 4.59 -2.24
CA LEU A 106 10.32 3.90 -2.41
C LEU A 106 10.36 2.45 -1.91
N VAL A 107 11.47 1.73 -2.10
CA VAL A 107 11.65 0.37 -1.56
C VAL A 107 11.69 0.38 -0.04
N VAL A 108 12.45 1.29 0.57
CA VAL A 108 12.52 1.42 2.04
C VAL A 108 11.14 1.74 2.61
N LEU A 109 10.41 2.68 1.99
CA LEU A 109 9.06 3.04 2.39
C LEU A 109 8.08 1.88 2.21
N LEU A 110 8.18 1.13 1.11
CA LEU A 110 7.35 -0.06 0.87
C LEU A 110 7.54 -1.09 1.97
N ILE A 111 8.79 -1.44 2.29
CA ILE A 111 9.10 -2.39 3.36
C ILE A 111 8.56 -1.89 4.70
N PHE A 112 8.78 -0.62 5.03
CA PHE A 112 8.28 -0.01 6.25
C PHE A 112 6.74 -0.09 6.35
N PHE A 113 6.01 0.25 5.29
CA PHE A 113 4.54 0.26 5.31
C PHE A 113 3.90 -1.14 5.22
N ILE A 114 4.58 -2.11 4.60
CA ILE A 114 4.19 -3.52 4.70
C ILE A 114 4.42 -3.99 6.14
N TRP A 115 5.58 -3.70 6.72
CA TRP A 115 5.91 -4.07 8.10
C TRP A 115 4.91 -3.51 9.10
N THR A 116 4.52 -2.23 8.99
CA THR A 116 3.46 -1.65 9.85
C THR A 116 2.08 -2.24 9.60
N SER A 117 1.82 -2.86 8.44
CA SER A 117 0.58 -3.59 8.21
C SER A 117 0.55 -4.95 8.91
N VAL A 118 1.71 -5.52 9.23
CA VAL A 118 1.87 -6.88 9.76
C VAL A 118 2.11 -6.88 11.27
N VAL A 119 2.97 -5.99 11.75
CA VAL A 119 3.46 -6.05 13.13
C VAL A 119 2.49 -5.40 14.10
N HIS A 120 2.10 -6.19 15.10
CA HIS A 120 1.35 -5.73 16.26
C HIS A 120 2.29 -4.97 17.20
N MET A 121 1.87 -3.79 17.66
CA MET A 121 2.55 -3.11 18.77
C MET A 121 1.61 -3.01 19.96
N GLU A 122 2.04 -3.55 21.09
CA GLU A 122 1.44 -3.29 22.38
C GLU A 122 1.97 -1.96 22.92
N PHE A 123 1.08 -1.03 23.23
CA PHE A 123 1.47 0.32 23.65
C PHE A 123 1.79 0.38 25.14
N SER A 124 2.87 1.09 25.47
CA SER A 124 3.17 1.48 26.84
C SER A 124 2.29 2.66 27.23
N THR A 125 1.58 2.57 28.36
CA THR A 125 0.87 3.70 28.98
C THR A 125 1.81 4.72 29.64
N SER A 126 3.14 4.55 29.54
CA SER A 126 4.10 5.45 30.17
C SER A 126 4.08 6.85 29.55
N GLN A 127 4.11 7.87 30.40
CA GLN A 127 4.02 9.29 30.03
C GLN A 127 5.30 9.86 29.36
N GLY A 128 6.14 9.02 28.75
CA GLY A 128 7.35 9.46 28.06
C GLY A 128 7.05 10.14 26.71
N ARG A 129 7.92 11.05 26.23
CA ARG A 129 7.86 11.55 24.85
C ARG A 129 8.45 10.50 23.90
N SER A 130 7.60 9.63 23.38
CA SER A 130 7.95 8.67 22.34
C SER A 130 6.93 8.77 21.19
N PHE A 131 7.44 8.98 19.98
CA PHE A 131 6.65 9.04 18.76
C PHE A 131 6.26 7.61 18.38
N GLY A 132 4.95 7.34 18.25
CA GLY A 132 4.45 6.02 17.84
C GLY A 132 4.31 4.97 18.95
N THR A 133 4.48 5.31 20.23
CA THR A 133 4.23 4.34 21.33
C THR A 133 3.10 4.76 22.28
N LYS A 134 2.36 5.83 21.96
CA LYS A 134 1.24 6.34 22.78
C LYS A 134 -0.10 5.94 22.19
N ALA A 135 -1.00 5.46 23.05
CA ALA A 135 -2.39 5.16 22.69
C ALA A 135 -3.15 6.35 22.08
N SER A 136 -2.77 7.60 22.41
CA SER A 136 -3.43 8.81 21.88
C SER A 136 -3.29 9.01 20.38
N PHE A 137 -2.24 8.45 19.75
CA PHE A 137 -2.05 8.52 18.29
C PHE A 137 -2.97 7.54 17.55
N TYR A 138 -3.45 6.50 18.25
CA TYR A 138 -4.32 5.45 17.73
C TYR A 138 -5.81 5.68 17.98
N ASN A 139 -6.13 6.45 19.03
CA ASN A 139 -7.51 6.68 19.44
C ASN A 139 -8.24 7.80 18.68
N ASN A 140 -7.67 8.28 17.56
CA ASN A 140 -8.32 9.25 16.69
C ASN A 140 -8.52 8.68 15.28
N TYR A 141 -9.79 8.53 14.88
CA TYR A 141 -10.18 8.02 13.56
C TYR A 141 -9.53 8.80 12.41
N PHE A 142 -9.31 10.10 12.58
CA PHE A 142 -8.70 10.95 11.57
C PHE A 142 -7.23 10.59 11.35
N PHE A 143 -6.46 10.40 12.44
CA PHE A 143 -5.05 9.98 12.34
C PHE A 143 -4.92 8.56 11.82
N TYR A 144 -5.79 7.65 12.28
CA TYR A 144 -5.88 6.29 11.75
C TYR A 144 -6.11 6.32 10.23
N MET A 145 -7.13 7.03 9.76
CA MET A 145 -7.44 7.10 8.34
C MET A 145 -6.34 7.78 7.53
N THR A 146 -5.72 8.83 8.05
CA THR A 146 -4.59 9.49 7.40
C THR A 146 -3.40 8.54 7.22
N ALA A 147 -3.10 7.73 8.23
CA ALA A 147 -2.06 6.71 8.15
C ALA A 147 -2.44 5.62 7.13
N MET A 148 -3.68 5.14 7.15
CA MET A 148 -4.19 4.15 6.20
C MET A 148 -4.11 4.64 4.75
N LEU A 149 -4.48 5.90 4.50
CA LEU A 149 -4.39 6.53 3.18
C LEU A 149 -2.94 6.62 2.73
N SER A 150 -2.07 7.20 3.57
CA SER A 150 -0.65 7.36 3.28
C SER A 150 0.00 6.02 2.95
N LYS A 151 -0.25 5.01 3.79
CA LYS A 151 0.23 3.63 3.61
C LYS A 151 -0.20 3.05 2.26
N THR A 152 -1.49 3.08 1.99
CA THR A 152 -2.09 2.48 0.78
C THR A 152 -1.53 3.14 -0.50
N VAL A 153 -1.41 4.47 -0.49
CA VAL A 153 -0.84 5.26 -1.59
C VAL A 153 0.64 4.94 -1.82
N VAL A 154 1.44 4.92 -0.75
CA VAL A 154 2.88 4.65 -0.85
C VAL A 154 3.13 3.25 -1.36
N ILE A 155 2.41 2.24 -0.85
CA ILE A 155 2.53 0.85 -1.33
C ILE A 155 2.19 0.76 -2.82
N TYR A 156 1.08 1.37 -3.24
CA TYR A 156 0.67 1.40 -4.65
C TYR A 156 1.75 2.03 -5.54
N PHE A 157 2.25 3.23 -5.19
CA PHE A 157 3.25 3.92 -6.00
C PHE A 157 4.61 3.21 -6.00
N ALA A 158 5.05 2.67 -4.87
CA ALA A 158 6.33 1.98 -4.77
C ALA A 158 6.34 0.70 -5.62
N ILE A 159 5.29 -0.13 -5.54
CA ILE A 159 5.18 -1.34 -6.37
C ILE A 159 5.10 -0.95 -7.85
N ARG A 160 4.29 0.05 -8.20
CA ARG A 160 4.17 0.52 -9.58
C ARG A 160 5.52 1.02 -10.14
N PHE A 161 6.28 1.75 -9.34
CA PHE A 161 7.62 2.20 -9.70
C PHE A 161 8.58 1.02 -9.92
N ILE A 162 8.62 0.07 -8.98
CA ILE A 162 9.48 -1.12 -9.09
C ILE A 162 9.16 -1.91 -10.36
N LEU A 163 7.87 -2.16 -10.64
CA LEU A 163 7.45 -2.86 -11.85
C LEU A 163 7.87 -2.09 -13.11
N ALA A 164 7.62 -0.79 -13.19
CA ALA A 164 8.05 0.03 -14.32
C ALA A 164 9.58 0.01 -14.52
N PHE A 165 10.34 0.06 -13.43
CA PHE A 165 11.80 0.01 -13.45
C PHE A 165 12.31 -1.33 -13.96
N LEU A 166 11.83 -2.45 -13.38
CA LEU A 166 12.22 -3.80 -13.78
C LEU A 166 11.94 -4.07 -15.25
N VAL A 167 10.80 -3.60 -15.75
CA VAL A 167 10.37 -3.81 -17.14
C VAL A 167 11.26 -3.03 -18.10
N THR A 168 11.50 -1.77 -17.79
CA THR A 168 12.40 -0.93 -18.58
C THR A 168 13.79 -1.54 -18.63
N PHE A 169 14.33 -1.95 -17.47
CA PHE A 169 15.61 -2.63 -17.37
C PHE A 169 15.67 -3.92 -18.19
N LEU A 170 14.64 -4.78 -18.12
CA LEU A 170 14.59 -6.03 -18.88
C LEU A 170 14.57 -5.80 -20.39
N ILE A 171 13.80 -4.82 -20.88
CA ILE A 171 13.75 -4.50 -22.31
C ILE A 171 15.09 -3.93 -22.78
N GLU A 172 15.70 -3.03 -22.02
CA GLU A 172 17.03 -2.47 -22.34
C GLU A 172 18.11 -3.55 -22.36
N TRP A 173 18.08 -4.47 -21.39
CA TRP A 173 19.00 -5.60 -21.33
C TRP A 173 18.85 -6.52 -22.55
N GLN A 174 17.62 -6.81 -22.98
CA GLN A 174 17.35 -7.59 -24.19
C GLN A 174 17.89 -6.90 -25.45
N GLU A 175 17.65 -5.59 -25.61
CA GLU A 175 18.17 -4.81 -26.73
C GLU A 175 19.71 -4.77 -26.75
N TYR A 176 20.34 -4.62 -25.58
CA TYR A 176 21.80 -4.66 -25.46
C TYR A 176 22.38 -6.01 -25.89
N ARG A 177 21.75 -7.12 -25.47
CA ARG A 177 22.16 -8.47 -25.88
C ARG A 177 21.95 -8.72 -27.38
N ALA A 178 20.90 -8.15 -27.97
CA ALA A 178 20.65 -8.27 -29.40
C ALA A 178 21.68 -7.51 -30.25
N LYS A 179 22.15 -6.34 -29.79
CA LYS A 179 23.19 -5.55 -30.49
C LYS A 179 24.61 -6.16 -30.41
N LYS A 180 24.84 -7.06 -29.45
CA LYS A 180 26.12 -7.75 -29.26
C LYS A 180 26.27 -9.05 -30.06
N LYS A 181 25.17 -9.54 -30.67
CA LYS A 181 25.19 -10.67 -31.60
C LYS A 181 25.31 -10.16 -33.02
#